data_AF-A0A316UHN2-F1
#
_entry.id   AF-A0A316UHN2-F1
#
_cell.length_a   1.000
_cell.length_b   1.000
_cell.length_c   1.000
_cell.angle_alpha   90.00
_cell.angle_beta   90.00
_cell.angle_gamma   90.00
#
_symmetry.space_group_name_H-M   'P 1'
#
loop_
_entity.id
_entity.type
_entity.pdbx_description
1 polymer ?
#
loop_
_entity_poly.entity_id
_entity_poly.type
_entity_poly.pdbx_seq_one_letter_code
_entity_poly.pdbx_strand_id
1 'polypeptide(L)'
;MTSAASNLRPFPSSKVQGSIPIAALGYGAMGLHAFYGQPRSDEETFEVLDSLVKNSPQLPVMVDTSDVYTTTPGNGDNERAIGRWLAKDPQNRNKVFLATKFAFAPDRSLATSAEDAKKANKASLERLGVDYVDLYYAHRPDRSVGVEDTFKGLKALKDAGKTKFVGCSEYSLEELKTANSIVHVDAYQIEASPWTPEVFTNGLAAWCEENGTALVPYSPLGRGFLGGRFNKPEDIPEDDFRRHSERFQGEHFKKNMKLVDDLKALGQKKNGATAAQVCLAWLMAQGDNIFPIPGTTNVGRLQENLGAAKVELSKEEVAEITKVVASFNVSGERYPAAFAGALAF
;
A
#
# COMPACT_ATOMS: atom_id res chain seq x y z
N MET A 1 -2.10 32.52 14.46
CA MET A 1 -1.54 31.22 14.88
C MET A 1 -2.20 30.14 14.05
N THR A 2 -1.60 29.79 12.92
CA THR A 2 -2.09 28.75 12.00
C THR A 2 -1.51 27.41 12.44
N SER A 3 -2.17 26.72 13.38
CA SER A 3 -1.61 25.54 14.04
C SER A 3 -2.05 24.22 13.39
N ALA A 4 -1.15 23.59 12.66
CA ALA A 4 -0.92 22.13 12.64
C ALA A 4 -2.11 21.17 12.36
N ALA A 5 -3.10 21.55 11.56
CA ALA A 5 -4.27 20.70 11.32
C ALA A 5 -4.12 19.64 10.19
N SER A 6 -2.95 19.45 9.55
CA SER A 6 -2.93 18.87 8.18
C SER A 6 -2.27 17.50 7.94
N ASN A 7 -1.95 16.65 8.93
CA ASN A 7 -1.38 15.30 8.63
C ASN A 7 -1.72 14.16 9.60
N LEU A 8 -2.51 14.44 10.63
CA LEU A 8 -2.95 13.44 11.61
C LEU A 8 -4.20 12.78 11.06
N ARG A 9 -4.17 11.46 10.86
CA ARG A 9 -5.37 10.70 10.48
C ARG A 9 -5.64 9.62 11.53
N PRO A 10 -6.81 9.65 12.20
CA PRO A 10 -7.20 8.55 13.06
C PRO A 10 -7.32 7.31 12.17
N PHE A 11 -6.54 6.27 12.43
CA PHE A 11 -6.71 5.01 11.73
C PHE A 11 -8.12 4.50 12.03
N PRO A 12 -8.97 4.30 11.00
CA PRO A 12 -10.32 3.80 11.18
C PRO A 12 -10.31 2.49 11.94
N SER A 13 -11.22 2.36 12.89
CA SER A 13 -11.43 1.13 13.63
C SER A 13 -12.90 1.00 14.01
N SER A 14 -13.31 -0.21 14.38
CA SER A 14 -14.62 -0.39 14.97
C SER A 14 -14.82 0.55 16.17
N LYS A 15 -16.04 1.07 16.37
CA LYS A 15 -16.39 2.00 17.46
C LYS A 15 -15.99 1.50 18.87
N VAL A 16 -15.74 0.20 19.00
CA VAL A 16 -15.35 -0.49 20.25
C VAL A 16 -13.85 -0.37 20.55
N GLN A 17 -13.00 -0.23 19.53
CA GLN A 17 -11.54 -0.37 19.66
C GLN A 17 -10.80 0.97 19.81
N GLY A 18 -11.47 2.09 19.51
CA GLY A 18 -10.86 3.43 19.48
C GLY A 18 -9.89 3.61 18.31
N SER A 19 -9.78 4.82 17.76
CA SER A 19 -8.85 5.09 16.65
C SER A 19 -7.43 5.32 17.15
N ILE A 20 -6.43 4.83 16.42
CA ILE A 20 -5.01 5.09 16.69
C ILE A 20 -4.53 6.13 15.67
N PRO A 21 -4.00 7.29 16.08
CA PRO A 21 -3.48 8.25 15.12
C PRO A 21 -2.21 7.69 14.48
N ILE A 22 -2.17 7.66 13.15
CA ILE A 22 -0.98 7.30 12.37
C ILE A 22 -0.71 8.35 11.30
N ALA A 23 0.51 8.36 10.75
CA ALA A 23 0.85 9.23 9.63
C ALA A 23 -0.04 8.92 8.41
N ALA A 24 -0.50 9.97 7.72
CA ALA A 24 -1.37 9.84 6.54
C ALA A 24 -0.72 9.09 5.36
N LEU A 25 0.61 9.18 5.23
CA LEU A 25 1.39 8.40 4.27
C LEU A 25 2.09 7.26 4.99
N GLY A 26 1.91 6.04 4.50
CA GLY A 26 2.68 4.88 4.89
C GLY A 26 3.85 4.61 3.93
N TYR A 27 4.44 3.43 4.07
CA TYR A 27 5.55 2.95 3.26
C TYR A 27 5.34 1.51 2.84
N GLY A 28 5.35 1.27 1.52
CA GLY A 28 5.30 -0.08 0.95
C GLY A 28 6.71 -0.67 0.85
N ALA A 29 7.01 -1.69 1.64
CA ALA A 29 8.35 -2.26 1.78
C ALA A 29 8.72 -3.30 0.70
N MET A 30 7.77 -3.66 -0.18
CA MET A 30 7.93 -4.70 -1.22
C MET A 30 9.23 -4.55 -2.03
N GLY A 31 9.51 -3.34 -2.52
CA GLY A 31 10.65 -3.08 -3.41
C GLY A 31 12.02 -3.24 -2.76
N LEU A 32 12.10 -3.40 -1.44
CA LEU A 32 13.36 -3.66 -0.74
C LEU A 32 13.88 -5.07 -1.03
N HIS A 33 13.00 -6.07 -1.22
CA HIS A 33 13.42 -7.47 -1.35
C HIS A 33 12.68 -8.27 -2.42
N ALA A 34 11.77 -7.65 -3.19
CA ALA A 34 10.99 -8.35 -4.20
C ALA A 34 10.60 -7.47 -5.40
N PHE A 35 10.43 -8.13 -6.55
CA PHE A 35 9.79 -7.68 -7.79
C PHE A 35 10.42 -6.49 -8.55
N TYR A 36 11.17 -5.58 -7.92
CA TYR A 36 11.75 -4.39 -8.57
C TYR A 36 13.28 -4.37 -8.59
N GLY A 37 13.87 -5.52 -8.90
CA GLY A 37 15.31 -5.75 -8.99
C GLY A 37 15.87 -6.54 -7.81
N GLN A 38 17.17 -6.43 -7.61
CA GLN A 38 17.89 -7.19 -6.58
C GLN A 38 17.48 -6.76 -5.16
N PRO A 39 17.38 -7.73 -4.22
CA PRO A 39 17.13 -7.44 -2.81
C PRO A 39 18.24 -6.56 -2.22
N ARG A 40 17.84 -5.64 -1.36
CA ARG A 40 18.72 -4.69 -0.67
C ARG A 40 19.47 -5.35 0.46
N SER A 41 20.65 -4.83 0.78
CA SER A 41 21.35 -5.23 2.00
C SER A 41 20.61 -4.74 3.25
N ASP A 42 21.02 -5.24 4.41
CA ASP A 42 20.50 -4.74 5.69
C ASP A 42 20.85 -3.26 5.87
N GLU A 43 22.06 -2.83 5.49
CA GLU A 43 22.47 -1.43 5.59
C GLU A 43 21.58 -0.51 4.76
N GLU A 44 21.34 -0.85 3.48
CA GLU A 44 20.44 -0.09 2.60
C GLU A 44 19.00 -0.09 3.12
N THR A 45 18.52 -1.23 3.61
CA THR A 45 17.17 -1.36 4.17
C THR A 45 17.02 -0.50 5.42
N PHE A 46 17.98 -0.55 6.33
CA PHE A 46 17.93 0.18 7.59
C PHE A 46 18.03 1.68 7.34
N GLU A 47 18.84 2.12 6.38
CA GLU A 47 18.93 3.53 6.00
C GLU A 47 17.57 4.09 5.57
N VAL A 48 16.81 3.34 4.76
CA VAL A 48 15.47 3.73 4.32
C VAL A 48 14.49 3.78 5.50
N LEU A 49 14.48 2.75 6.36
CA LEU A 49 13.57 2.68 7.51
C LEU A 49 13.91 3.74 8.59
N ASP A 50 15.18 4.00 8.84
CA ASP A 50 15.65 5.06 9.74
C ASP A 50 15.25 6.44 9.21
N SER A 51 15.41 6.68 7.91
CA SER A 51 14.95 7.90 7.27
C SER A 51 13.43 8.06 7.35
N LEU A 52 12.67 6.97 7.19
CA LEU A 52 11.21 6.95 7.29
C LEU A 52 10.75 7.42 8.68
N VAL A 53 11.23 6.78 9.75
CA VAL A 53 10.82 7.14 11.11
C VAL A 53 11.34 8.52 11.53
N LYS A 54 12.52 8.93 11.04
CA LYS A 54 13.08 10.27 11.30
C LYS A 54 12.23 11.38 10.68
N ASN A 55 11.65 11.15 9.50
CA ASN A 55 10.82 12.14 8.80
C ASN A 55 9.34 12.10 9.21
N SER A 56 8.94 11.13 10.04
CA SER A 56 7.61 11.03 10.64
C SER A 56 7.65 11.01 12.18
N PRO A 57 8.29 12.00 12.85
CA PRO A 57 8.60 11.91 14.27
C PRO A 57 7.39 12.04 15.21
N GLN A 58 6.26 12.52 14.71
CA GLN A 58 5.09 12.86 15.53
C GLN A 58 4.13 11.68 15.73
N LEU A 59 4.09 10.74 14.80
CA LEU A 59 3.14 9.63 14.79
C LEU A 59 3.78 8.35 14.23
N PRO A 60 3.28 7.17 14.63
CA PRO A 60 3.63 5.93 13.97
C PRO A 60 3.34 6.00 12.47
N VAL A 61 4.29 5.54 11.67
CA VAL A 61 4.15 5.43 10.21
C VAL A 61 3.84 4.00 9.81
N MET A 62 2.89 3.79 8.90
CA MET A 62 2.58 2.44 8.43
C MET A 62 3.78 1.87 7.65
N VAL A 63 4.31 0.74 8.11
CA VAL A 63 5.29 -0.07 7.37
C VAL A 63 4.58 -1.33 6.89
N ASP A 64 4.27 -1.37 5.60
CA ASP A 64 3.51 -2.43 4.95
C ASP A 64 4.46 -3.43 4.28
N THR A 65 4.48 -4.67 4.78
CA THR A 65 5.27 -5.80 4.27
C THR A 65 4.39 -7.02 3.96
N SER A 66 4.96 -8.16 3.62
CA SER A 66 4.29 -9.45 3.40
C SER A 66 5.31 -10.58 3.40
N ASP A 67 4.89 -11.76 3.84
CA ASP A 67 5.64 -13.02 3.74
C ASP A 67 6.11 -13.37 2.30
N VAL A 68 5.37 -12.92 1.29
CA VAL A 68 5.62 -13.16 -0.13
C VAL A 68 6.72 -12.26 -0.71
N TYR A 69 7.15 -11.22 0.01
CA TYR A 69 8.20 -10.27 -0.39
C TYR A 69 9.58 -10.86 -0.10
N THR A 70 9.94 -11.79 -0.96
CA THR A 70 11.12 -12.65 -0.79
C THR A 70 11.62 -13.12 -2.14
N THR A 71 12.93 -13.26 -2.26
CA THR A 71 13.58 -13.88 -3.43
C THR A 71 13.49 -15.40 -3.40
N THR A 72 13.45 -15.97 -2.19
CA THR A 72 13.27 -17.40 -1.96
C THR A 72 11.86 -17.65 -1.40
N PRO A 73 10.96 -18.37 -2.12
CA PRO A 73 9.61 -18.64 -1.64
C PRO A 73 9.58 -19.25 -0.23
N GLY A 74 8.68 -18.77 0.62
CA GLY A 74 8.57 -19.19 2.02
C GLY A 74 9.61 -18.59 2.99
N ASN A 75 10.65 -17.90 2.50
CA ASN A 75 11.68 -17.36 3.39
C ASN A 75 11.28 -16.06 4.10
N GLY A 76 10.48 -15.20 3.45
CA GLY A 76 10.03 -13.92 4.00
C GLY A 76 11.18 -12.93 4.22
N ASP A 77 12.07 -12.76 3.22
CA ASP A 77 13.26 -11.90 3.30
C ASP A 77 12.96 -10.50 3.87
N ASN A 78 11.90 -9.86 3.37
CA ASN A 78 11.55 -8.50 3.79
C ASN A 78 11.13 -8.42 5.27
N GLU A 79 10.32 -9.37 5.75
CA GLU A 79 9.93 -9.46 7.16
C GLU A 79 11.14 -9.70 8.06
N ARG A 80 12.07 -10.57 7.65
CA ARG A 80 13.30 -10.83 8.42
C ARG A 80 14.19 -9.59 8.50
N ALA A 81 14.35 -8.85 7.41
CA ALA A 81 15.13 -7.61 7.40
C ALA A 81 14.51 -6.55 8.32
N ILE A 82 13.19 -6.37 8.26
CA ILE A 82 12.45 -5.48 9.17
C ILE A 82 12.59 -5.96 10.63
N GLY A 83 12.53 -7.27 10.89
CA GLY A 83 12.73 -7.83 12.23
C GLY A 83 14.13 -7.54 12.79
N ARG A 84 15.17 -7.69 11.97
CA ARG A 84 16.54 -7.31 12.36
C ARG A 84 16.67 -5.81 12.63
N TRP A 85 16.02 -4.97 11.84
CA TRP A 85 15.97 -3.52 12.08
C TRP A 85 15.29 -3.18 13.42
N LEU A 86 14.17 -3.82 13.73
CA LEU A 86 13.47 -3.66 15.02
C LEU A 86 14.32 -4.16 16.20
N ALA A 87 15.06 -5.27 16.03
CA ALA A 87 15.95 -5.79 17.06
C ALA A 87 17.15 -4.87 17.33
N LYS A 88 17.62 -4.13 16.32
CA LYS A 88 18.74 -3.18 16.44
C LYS A 88 18.38 -1.95 17.27
N ASP A 89 17.15 -1.44 17.15
CA ASP A 89 16.60 -0.41 18.03
C ASP A 89 15.14 -0.73 18.38
N PRO A 90 14.88 -1.35 19.55
CA PRO A 90 13.52 -1.71 19.97
C PRO A 90 12.57 -0.52 20.09
N GLN A 91 13.07 0.72 20.22
CA GLN A 91 12.20 1.90 20.25
C GLN A 91 11.49 2.14 18.91
N ASN A 92 12.03 1.61 17.81
CA ASN A 92 11.42 1.71 16.49
C ASN A 92 10.06 1.02 16.43
N ARG A 93 9.81 0.00 17.26
CA ARG A 93 8.49 -0.66 17.31
C ARG A 93 7.35 0.31 17.66
N ASN A 94 7.62 1.33 18.46
CA ASN A 94 6.64 2.36 18.83
C ASN A 94 6.49 3.46 17.77
N LYS A 95 7.41 3.55 16.82
CA LYS A 95 7.42 4.54 15.73
C LYS A 95 6.76 4.00 14.45
N VAL A 96 6.36 2.74 14.42
CA VAL A 96 5.75 2.11 13.26
C VAL A 96 4.40 1.50 13.58
N PHE A 97 3.47 1.64 12.64
CA PHE A 97 2.26 0.83 12.56
C PHE A 97 2.58 -0.35 11.64
N LEU A 98 2.90 -1.51 12.21
CA LEU A 98 3.46 -2.63 11.46
C LEU A 98 2.35 -3.46 10.83
N ALA A 99 2.38 -3.57 9.50
CA ALA A 99 1.39 -4.31 8.73
C ALA A 99 2.05 -5.44 7.92
N THR A 100 1.49 -6.65 7.97
CA THR A 100 1.91 -7.77 7.11
C THR A 100 0.73 -8.61 6.63
N LYS A 101 0.98 -9.60 5.77
CA LYS A 101 -0.04 -10.33 5.03
C LYS A 101 0.32 -11.79 4.82
N PHE A 102 -0.72 -12.59 4.57
CA PHE A 102 -0.61 -13.96 4.05
C PHE A 102 -1.61 -14.17 2.91
N ALA A 103 -1.29 -15.12 2.04
CA ALA A 103 -2.25 -15.80 1.14
C ALA A 103 -1.59 -16.92 0.34
N PHE A 104 -0.26 -17.10 0.47
CA PHE A 104 0.51 -17.93 -0.44
C PHE A 104 1.25 -19.02 0.31
N ALA A 105 1.11 -20.26 -0.16
CA ALA A 105 1.96 -21.37 0.24
C ALA A 105 3.38 -21.20 -0.36
N PRO A 106 4.39 -21.99 0.09
CA PRO A 106 5.75 -21.92 -0.45
C PRO A 106 5.85 -22.14 -1.96
N ASP A 107 4.94 -22.91 -2.55
CA ASP A 107 4.85 -23.12 -4.01
C ASP A 107 4.11 -21.98 -4.74
N ARG A 108 3.75 -20.90 -4.03
CA ARG A 108 2.98 -19.73 -4.50
C ARG A 108 1.53 -20.02 -4.87
N SER A 109 1.00 -21.21 -4.58
CA SER A 109 -0.45 -21.45 -4.62
C SER A 109 -1.18 -20.66 -3.55
N LEU A 110 -2.47 -20.37 -3.77
CA LEU A 110 -3.30 -19.71 -2.77
C LEU A 110 -3.55 -20.66 -1.58
N ALA A 111 -3.42 -20.11 -0.37
CA ALA A 111 -3.61 -20.78 0.90
C ALA A 111 -4.12 -19.75 1.91
N THR A 112 -5.44 -19.69 2.08
CA THR A 112 -6.11 -18.64 2.87
C THR A 112 -7.05 -19.17 3.95
N SER A 113 -7.11 -20.49 4.16
CA SER A 113 -7.99 -21.08 5.18
C SER A 113 -7.72 -20.54 6.58
N ALA A 114 -8.65 -20.80 7.50
CA ALA A 114 -8.46 -20.43 8.90
C ALA A 114 -7.18 -21.03 9.52
N GLU A 115 -6.76 -22.21 9.05
CA GLU A 115 -5.51 -22.86 9.46
C GLU A 115 -4.28 -22.18 8.84
N ASP A 116 -4.35 -21.87 7.54
CA ASP A 116 -3.28 -21.16 6.82
C ASP A 116 -3.02 -19.79 7.46
N ALA A 117 -4.08 -19.06 7.79
CA ALA A 117 -3.99 -17.77 8.48
C ALA A 117 -3.16 -17.88 9.78
N LYS A 118 -3.46 -18.89 10.61
CA LYS A 118 -2.77 -19.13 11.88
C LYS A 118 -1.31 -19.51 11.68
N LYS A 119 -1.04 -20.42 10.74
CA LYS A 119 0.31 -20.89 10.43
C LYS A 119 1.18 -19.75 9.89
N ALA A 120 0.67 -19.01 8.92
CA ALA A 120 1.37 -17.89 8.29
C ALA A 120 1.61 -16.74 9.28
N ASN A 121 0.64 -16.44 10.15
CA ASN A 121 0.79 -15.39 11.15
C ASN A 121 1.91 -15.74 12.14
N LYS A 122 1.89 -16.97 12.68
CA LYS A 122 2.96 -17.45 13.57
C LYS A 122 4.33 -17.31 12.91
N ALA A 123 4.48 -17.75 11.66
CA ALA A 123 5.75 -17.65 10.94
C ALA A 123 6.18 -16.20 10.69
N SER A 124 5.23 -15.30 10.41
CA SER A 124 5.48 -13.88 10.21
C SER A 124 5.98 -13.22 11.51
N LEU A 125 5.32 -13.51 12.63
CA LEU A 125 5.72 -13.04 13.96
C LEU A 125 7.13 -13.52 14.35
N GLU A 126 7.47 -14.78 14.05
CA GLU A 126 8.81 -15.33 14.25
C GLU A 126 9.86 -14.61 13.39
N ARG A 127 9.57 -14.33 12.10
CA ARG A 127 10.49 -13.60 11.20
C ARG A 127 10.70 -12.16 11.62
N LEU A 128 9.63 -11.49 12.04
CA LEU A 128 9.65 -10.10 12.51
C LEU A 128 10.23 -9.98 13.93
N GLY A 129 10.25 -11.06 14.71
CA GLY A 129 10.71 -11.04 16.10
C GLY A 129 9.78 -10.24 17.02
N VAL A 130 8.47 -10.30 16.80
CA VAL A 130 7.45 -9.56 17.57
C VAL A 130 6.32 -10.46 18.03
N ASP A 131 5.65 -10.10 19.12
CA ASP A 131 4.51 -10.88 19.65
C ASP A 131 3.20 -10.65 18.89
N TYR A 132 3.09 -9.51 18.22
CA TYR A 132 1.92 -9.08 17.44
C TYR A 132 2.32 -8.06 16.35
N VAL A 133 1.53 -8.02 15.28
CA VAL A 133 1.53 -6.92 14.29
C VAL A 133 0.33 -6.00 14.51
N ASP A 134 0.42 -4.73 14.11
CA ASP A 134 -0.73 -3.83 14.27
C ASP A 134 -1.84 -4.24 13.31
N LEU A 135 -1.52 -4.58 12.06
CA LEU A 135 -2.49 -4.97 11.04
C LEU A 135 -2.06 -6.24 10.29
N TYR A 136 -3.00 -7.17 10.13
CA TYR A 136 -2.77 -8.42 9.41
C TYR A 136 -3.79 -8.59 8.29
N TYR A 137 -3.29 -8.77 7.06
CA TYR A 137 -4.12 -8.85 5.86
C TYR A 137 -4.26 -10.28 5.33
N ALA A 138 -5.46 -10.62 4.81
CA ALA A 138 -5.55 -11.56 3.71
C ALA A 138 -5.09 -10.87 2.40
N HIS A 139 -3.97 -11.29 1.84
CA HIS A 139 -3.29 -10.63 0.73
C HIS A 139 -4.04 -10.78 -0.60
N ARG A 140 -4.71 -11.91 -0.82
CA ARG A 140 -5.54 -12.17 -2.00
C ARG A 140 -6.77 -13.00 -1.63
N PRO A 141 -7.87 -12.90 -2.37
CA PRO A 141 -9.00 -13.83 -2.21
C PRO A 141 -8.64 -15.20 -2.77
N ASP A 142 -9.00 -16.26 -2.04
CA ASP A 142 -9.03 -17.63 -2.55
C ASP A 142 -10.48 -18.09 -2.64
N ARG A 143 -11.01 -18.07 -3.85
CA ARG A 143 -12.42 -18.41 -4.11
C ARG A 143 -12.70 -19.92 -3.98
N SER A 144 -11.67 -20.75 -3.79
CA SER A 144 -11.84 -22.17 -3.50
C SER A 144 -12.09 -22.47 -2.02
N VAL A 145 -11.64 -21.59 -1.12
CA VAL A 145 -11.76 -21.73 0.34
C VAL A 145 -12.97 -20.97 0.90
N GLY A 146 -13.34 -19.86 0.25
CA GLY A 146 -14.43 -18.98 0.67
C GLY A 146 -13.99 -17.90 1.66
N VAL A 147 -14.69 -16.77 1.63
CA VAL A 147 -14.39 -15.60 2.46
C VAL A 147 -14.59 -15.94 3.93
N GLU A 148 -15.62 -16.73 4.26
CA GLU A 148 -16.02 -16.98 5.62
C GLU A 148 -14.96 -17.74 6.43
N ASP A 149 -14.32 -18.74 5.82
CA ASP A 149 -13.28 -19.51 6.50
C ASP A 149 -12.03 -18.65 6.76
N THR A 150 -11.58 -17.92 5.73
CA THR A 150 -10.46 -16.97 5.82
C THR A 150 -10.67 -15.97 6.96
N PHE A 151 -11.84 -15.32 7.02
CA PHE A 151 -12.12 -14.27 8.00
C PHE A 151 -12.41 -14.80 9.41
N LYS A 152 -12.89 -16.05 9.56
CA LYS A 152 -12.90 -16.73 10.87
C LYS A 152 -11.49 -16.93 11.42
N GLY A 153 -10.53 -17.27 10.56
CA GLY A 153 -9.11 -17.37 10.91
C GLY A 153 -8.54 -16.03 11.38
N LEU A 154 -8.76 -14.98 10.60
CA LEU A 154 -8.35 -13.61 10.94
C LEU A 154 -8.98 -13.12 12.25
N LYS A 155 -10.27 -13.37 12.45
CA LYS A 155 -10.96 -13.07 13.71
C LYS A 155 -10.29 -13.77 14.89
N ALA A 156 -10.01 -15.07 14.78
CA ALA A 156 -9.37 -15.83 15.84
C ALA A 156 -7.98 -15.28 16.20
N LEU A 157 -7.21 -14.80 15.21
CA LEU A 157 -5.91 -14.14 15.44
C LEU A 157 -6.07 -12.79 16.16
N LYS A 158 -7.08 -12.01 15.79
CA LYS A 158 -7.42 -10.74 16.45
C LYS A 158 -7.83 -10.98 17.91
N ASP A 159 -8.75 -11.93 18.14
CA ASP A 159 -9.21 -12.32 19.48
C ASP A 159 -8.05 -12.84 20.36
N ALA A 160 -7.07 -13.53 19.77
CA ALA A 160 -5.86 -14.02 20.45
C ALA A 160 -4.77 -12.95 20.64
N GLY A 161 -5.02 -11.69 20.23
CA GLY A 161 -4.07 -10.58 20.37
C GLY A 161 -2.85 -10.66 19.46
N LYS A 162 -2.88 -11.50 18.41
CA LYS A 162 -1.78 -11.64 17.43
C LYS A 162 -1.79 -10.57 16.35
N THR A 163 -2.93 -9.91 16.17
CA THR A 163 -3.06 -8.67 15.41
C THR A 163 -4.05 -7.74 16.11
N LYS A 164 -3.85 -6.42 16.00
CA LYS A 164 -4.85 -5.45 16.51
C LYS A 164 -5.96 -5.22 15.51
N PHE A 165 -5.62 -5.18 14.23
CA PHE A 165 -6.51 -4.86 13.13
C PHE A 165 -6.50 -5.98 12.07
N VAL A 166 -7.61 -6.15 11.39
CA VAL A 166 -7.80 -7.12 10.31
C VAL A 166 -8.03 -6.37 9.01
N GLY A 167 -7.34 -6.80 7.95
CA GLY A 167 -7.56 -6.25 6.62
C GLY A 167 -7.61 -7.30 5.54
N CYS A 168 -7.91 -6.86 4.32
CA CYS A 168 -7.78 -7.67 3.12
C CYS A 168 -7.37 -6.85 1.91
N SER A 169 -6.94 -7.52 0.84
CA SER A 169 -6.54 -6.88 -0.40
C SER A 169 -7.13 -7.57 -1.62
N GLU A 170 -7.62 -6.77 -2.57
CA GLU A 170 -8.20 -7.25 -3.84
C GLU A 170 -9.47 -8.12 -3.71
N TYR A 171 -10.21 -7.95 -2.61
CA TYR A 171 -11.56 -8.53 -2.42
C TYR A 171 -12.60 -7.64 -3.11
N SER A 172 -13.58 -8.22 -3.77
CA SER A 172 -14.73 -7.51 -4.35
C SER A 172 -15.64 -6.91 -3.27
N LEU A 173 -16.58 -6.04 -3.67
CA LEU A 173 -17.51 -5.39 -2.74
C LEU A 173 -18.40 -6.41 -1.98
N GLU A 174 -18.85 -7.46 -2.64
CA GLU A 174 -19.66 -8.51 -2.00
C GLU A 174 -18.84 -9.38 -1.04
N GLU A 175 -17.59 -9.68 -1.42
CA GLU A 175 -16.65 -10.38 -0.54
C GLU A 175 -16.30 -9.52 0.69
N LEU A 176 -16.17 -8.19 0.54
CA LEU A 176 -15.96 -7.25 1.65
C LEU A 176 -17.15 -7.22 2.63
N LYS A 177 -18.38 -7.15 2.13
CA LYS A 177 -19.59 -7.22 2.98
C LYS A 177 -19.64 -8.52 3.77
N THR A 178 -19.32 -9.63 3.11
CA THR A 178 -19.28 -10.97 3.73
C THR A 178 -18.23 -11.03 4.83
N ALA A 179 -17.00 -10.60 4.53
CA ALA A 179 -15.91 -10.49 5.49
C ALA A 179 -16.28 -9.64 6.71
N ASN A 180 -16.84 -8.45 6.49
CA ASN A 180 -17.20 -7.49 7.52
C ASN A 180 -18.30 -8.00 8.47
N SER A 181 -19.14 -8.93 8.01
CA SER A 181 -20.15 -9.58 8.85
C SER A 181 -19.57 -10.55 9.89
N ILE A 182 -18.33 -11.02 9.69
CA ILE A 182 -17.63 -11.98 10.57
C ILE A 182 -16.71 -11.25 11.55
N VAL A 183 -15.92 -10.33 11.02
CA VAL A 183 -15.03 -9.46 11.79
C VAL A 183 -14.91 -8.14 11.04
N HIS A 184 -14.93 -7.03 11.78
CA HIS A 184 -14.77 -5.70 11.18
C HIS A 184 -13.52 -5.65 10.30
N VAL A 185 -13.67 -5.27 9.04
CA VAL A 185 -12.56 -5.05 8.11
C VAL A 185 -12.00 -3.66 8.40
N ASP A 186 -10.93 -3.61 9.17
CA ASP A 186 -10.29 -2.36 9.58
C ASP A 186 -9.55 -1.70 8.40
N ALA A 187 -9.05 -2.48 7.43
CA ALA A 187 -8.36 -1.97 6.24
C ALA A 187 -8.63 -2.76 4.96
N TYR A 188 -8.81 -2.03 3.87
CA TYR A 188 -8.91 -2.57 2.52
C TYR A 188 -7.77 -2.01 1.65
N GLN A 189 -6.92 -2.91 1.14
CA GLN A 189 -5.77 -2.53 0.33
C GLN A 189 -5.98 -2.86 -1.14
N ILE A 190 -5.79 -1.87 -2.02
CA ILE A 190 -6.00 -2.01 -3.47
C ILE A 190 -5.09 -1.09 -4.26
N GLU A 191 -4.82 -1.40 -5.52
CA GLU A 191 -4.08 -0.47 -6.39
C GLU A 191 -4.95 0.73 -6.69
N ALA A 192 -4.46 1.92 -6.34
CA ALA A 192 -5.16 3.16 -6.61
C ALA A 192 -4.17 4.28 -6.87
N SER A 193 -4.37 5.00 -7.97
CA SER A 193 -3.58 6.17 -8.36
C SER A 193 -4.33 6.95 -9.44
N PRO A 194 -3.86 8.15 -9.86
CA PRO A 194 -4.32 8.77 -11.10
C PRO A 194 -4.33 7.86 -12.33
N TRP A 195 -3.52 6.78 -12.33
CA TRP A 195 -3.40 5.81 -13.43
C TRP A 195 -4.28 4.56 -13.26
N THR A 196 -4.90 4.41 -12.09
CA THR A 196 -5.84 3.34 -11.73
C THR A 196 -6.84 3.93 -10.73
N PRO A 197 -7.78 4.79 -11.18
CA PRO A 197 -8.68 5.53 -10.28
C PRO A 197 -10.00 4.79 -9.98
N GLU A 198 -10.20 3.58 -10.50
CA GLU A 198 -11.48 2.87 -10.55
C GLU A 198 -12.11 2.63 -9.17
N VAL A 199 -11.29 2.50 -8.12
CA VAL A 199 -11.75 2.35 -6.73
C VAL A 199 -12.66 3.50 -6.27
N PHE A 200 -12.48 4.69 -6.83
CA PHE A 200 -13.24 5.89 -6.47
C PHE A 200 -14.60 5.98 -7.17
N THR A 201 -14.86 5.13 -8.17
CA THR A 201 -16.12 5.15 -8.94
C THR A 201 -16.88 3.82 -8.91
N ASN A 202 -16.25 2.72 -8.49
CA ASN A 202 -16.86 1.39 -8.44
C ASN A 202 -17.54 1.04 -7.10
N GLY A 203 -17.63 2.00 -6.17
CA GLY A 203 -18.29 1.84 -4.87
C GLY A 203 -17.40 1.31 -3.74
N LEU A 204 -16.17 0.86 -4.02
CA LEU A 204 -15.26 0.34 -2.97
C LEU A 204 -14.80 1.45 -2.01
N ALA A 205 -14.39 2.61 -2.53
CA ALA A 205 -13.97 3.73 -1.69
C ALA A 205 -15.13 4.24 -0.80
N ALA A 206 -16.33 4.37 -1.38
CA ALA A 206 -17.54 4.76 -0.66
C ALA A 206 -17.89 3.75 0.46
N TRP A 207 -17.83 2.46 0.16
CA TRP A 207 -18.04 1.42 1.17
C TRP A 207 -17.02 1.52 2.31
N CYS A 208 -15.74 1.79 2.00
CA CYS A 208 -14.72 1.95 3.02
C CYS A 208 -15.02 3.13 3.96
N GLU A 209 -15.44 4.27 3.40
CA GLU A 209 -15.83 5.44 4.18
C GLU A 209 -17.05 5.15 5.07
N GLU A 210 -18.12 4.59 4.50
CA GLU A 210 -19.37 4.28 5.20
C GLU A 210 -19.19 3.29 6.36
N ASN A 211 -18.26 2.33 6.21
CA ASN A 211 -18.05 1.28 7.20
C ASN A 211 -16.93 1.61 8.19
N GLY A 212 -16.20 2.73 8.05
CA GLY A 212 -15.06 3.01 8.91
C GLY A 212 -13.89 2.05 8.66
N THR A 213 -13.61 1.78 7.39
CA THR A 213 -12.48 0.98 6.91
C THR A 213 -11.45 1.91 6.28
N ALA A 214 -10.17 1.70 6.59
CA ALA A 214 -9.07 2.39 5.95
C ALA A 214 -8.93 1.91 4.49
N LEU A 215 -8.92 2.82 3.52
CA LEU A 215 -8.52 2.50 2.16
C LEU A 215 -7.00 2.69 2.04
N VAL A 216 -6.28 1.65 1.62
CA VAL A 216 -4.82 1.65 1.54
C VAL A 216 -4.38 1.49 0.08
N PRO A 217 -4.14 2.60 -0.65
CA PRO A 217 -3.60 2.57 -2.01
C PRO A 217 -2.19 1.97 -2.08
N TYR A 218 -2.05 0.79 -2.69
CA TYR A 218 -0.76 0.29 -3.14
C TYR A 218 -0.43 0.75 -4.55
N SER A 219 0.87 0.77 -4.90
CA SER A 219 1.37 1.37 -6.15
C SER A 219 0.84 2.80 -6.41
N PRO A 220 0.75 3.71 -5.41
CA PRO A 220 0.07 5.00 -5.58
C PRO A 220 0.72 5.95 -6.58
N LEU A 221 1.94 5.64 -7.01
CA LEU A 221 2.69 6.36 -8.04
C LEU A 221 2.77 5.59 -9.37
N GLY A 222 1.81 4.71 -9.66
CA GLY A 222 1.78 3.91 -10.88
C GLY A 222 3.06 3.08 -11.03
N ARG A 223 3.51 2.45 -9.94
CA ARG A 223 4.77 1.66 -9.91
C ARG A 223 5.97 2.49 -10.37
N GLY A 224 6.04 3.76 -9.97
CA GLY A 224 7.12 4.69 -10.30
C GLY A 224 6.93 5.46 -11.60
N PHE A 225 5.93 5.10 -12.42
CA PHE A 225 5.61 5.81 -13.67
C PHE A 225 5.22 7.27 -13.40
N LEU A 226 4.27 7.49 -12.49
CA LEU A 226 3.80 8.84 -12.13
C LEU A 226 4.82 9.65 -11.32
N GLY A 227 5.78 8.97 -10.69
CA GLY A 227 6.87 9.60 -9.96
C GLY A 227 8.02 10.11 -10.85
N GLY A 228 7.89 9.99 -12.17
CA GLY A 228 8.91 10.41 -13.13
C GLY A 228 10.19 9.59 -13.04
N ARG A 229 10.09 8.31 -12.66
CA ARG A 229 11.26 7.40 -12.65
C ARG A 229 11.72 7.03 -14.05
N PHE A 230 10.79 6.97 -15.00
CA PHE A 230 11.03 6.52 -16.37
C PHE A 230 10.58 7.62 -17.34
N ASN A 231 11.44 7.97 -18.28
CA ASN A 231 11.13 8.90 -19.38
C ASN A 231 10.94 8.16 -20.71
N LYS A 232 11.49 6.95 -20.81
CA LYS A 232 11.31 6.03 -21.94
C LYS A 232 11.31 4.56 -21.46
N PRO A 233 10.75 3.62 -22.23
CA PRO A 233 10.70 2.20 -21.84
C PRO A 233 12.06 1.58 -21.49
N GLU A 234 13.13 2.07 -22.11
CA GLU A 234 14.49 1.56 -21.92
C GLU A 234 15.08 1.92 -20.55
N ASP A 235 14.49 2.88 -19.83
CA ASP A 235 14.93 3.25 -18.47
C ASP A 235 14.56 2.18 -17.43
N ILE A 236 13.69 1.23 -17.77
CA ILE A 236 13.28 0.13 -16.90
C ILE A 236 14.40 -0.92 -16.90
N PRO A 237 14.87 -1.48 -15.76
CA PRO A 237 15.91 -2.53 -15.77
C PRO A 237 15.49 -3.79 -16.53
N GLU A 238 16.44 -4.51 -17.14
CA GLU A 238 16.17 -5.72 -17.96
C GLU A 238 15.46 -6.85 -17.17
N ASP A 239 15.78 -6.98 -15.88
CA ASP A 239 15.23 -7.98 -14.96
C ASP A 239 13.93 -7.53 -14.26
N ASP A 240 13.37 -6.38 -14.65
CA ASP A 240 12.19 -5.81 -14.01
C ASP A 240 10.89 -6.27 -14.68
N PHE A 241 9.95 -6.79 -13.89
CA PHE A 241 8.69 -7.31 -14.42
C PHE A 241 7.86 -6.26 -15.19
N ARG A 242 8.03 -4.97 -14.88
CA ARG A 242 7.30 -3.88 -15.57
C ARG A 242 7.59 -3.86 -17.06
N ARG A 243 8.73 -4.39 -17.52
CA ARG A 243 9.03 -4.54 -18.95
C ARG A 243 8.01 -5.38 -19.70
N HIS A 244 7.26 -6.23 -19.00
CA HIS A 244 6.22 -7.09 -19.58
C HIS A 244 4.79 -6.56 -19.36
N SER A 245 4.63 -5.42 -18.70
CA SER A 245 3.33 -4.77 -18.54
C SER A 245 3.05 -3.87 -19.73
N GLU A 246 1.88 -4.03 -20.36
CA GLU A 246 1.50 -3.28 -21.55
C GLU A 246 1.59 -1.76 -21.35
N ARG A 247 1.19 -1.27 -20.16
CA ARG A 247 1.24 0.16 -19.81
C ARG A 247 2.63 0.78 -19.90
N PHE A 248 3.68 -0.04 -19.81
CA PHE A 248 5.09 0.37 -19.85
C PHE A 248 5.74 0.14 -21.23
N GLN A 249 4.99 -0.27 -22.25
CA GLN A 249 5.53 -0.64 -23.56
C GLN A 249 5.14 0.35 -24.67
N GLY A 250 6.06 0.55 -25.62
CA GLY A 250 5.80 1.16 -26.93
C GLY A 250 4.89 2.41 -26.89
N GLU A 251 3.82 2.37 -27.68
CA GLU A 251 2.86 3.48 -27.78
C GLU A 251 2.01 3.67 -26.52
N HIS A 252 1.80 2.62 -25.71
CA HIS A 252 1.10 2.75 -24.43
C HIS A 252 1.89 3.65 -23.48
N PHE A 253 3.20 3.41 -23.35
CA PHE A 253 4.09 4.25 -22.54
C PHE A 253 4.00 5.72 -22.95
N LYS A 254 4.12 6.00 -24.26
CA LYS A 254 4.08 7.37 -24.80
C LYS A 254 2.74 8.06 -24.53
N LYS A 255 1.62 7.36 -24.74
CA LYS A 255 0.29 7.89 -24.43
C LYS A 255 0.15 8.20 -22.94
N ASN A 256 0.57 7.27 -22.09
CA ASN A 256 0.48 7.39 -20.63
C ASN A 256 1.35 8.52 -20.08
N MET A 257 2.48 8.86 -20.73
CA MET A 257 3.35 9.97 -20.30
C MET A 257 2.63 11.32 -20.29
N LYS A 258 1.59 11.51 -21.11
CA LYS A 258 0.79 12.72 -21.07
C LYS A 258 0.17 12.97 -19.67
N LEU A 259 -0.26 11.91 -18.96
CA LEU A 259 -0.78 12.06 -17.60
C LEU A 259 0.30 12.58 -16.65
N VAL A 260 1.55 12.12 -16.81
CA VAL A 260 2.69 12.61 -16.01
C VAL A 260 2.93 14.09 -16.28
N ASP A 261 2.87 14.51 -17.53
CA ASP A 261 3.07 15.92 -17.91
C ASP A 261 1.95 16.83 -17.40
N ASP A 262 0.69 16.37 -17.46
CA ASP A 262 -0.45 17.10 -16.90
C ASP A 262 -0.31 17.26 -15.37
N LEU A 263 0.12 16.21 -14.66
CA LEU A 263 0.37 16.26 -13.21
C LEU A 263 1.56 17.16 -12.85
N LYS A 264 2.64 17.15 -13.65
CA LYS A 264 3.75 18.09 -13.49
C LYS A 264 3.28 19.53 -13.64
N ALA A 265 2.46 19.82 -14.65
CA ALA A 265 1.94 21.17 -14.86
C ALA A 265 1.08 21.66 -13.68
N LEU A 266 0.24 20.78 -13.11
CA LEU A 266 -0.52 21.06 -11.88
C LEU A 266 0.40 21.30 -10.69
N GLY A 267 1.45 20.49 -10.55
CA GLY A 267 2.47 20.67 -9.50
C GLY A 267 3.23 21.98 -9.60
N GLN A 268 3.57 22.44 -10.81
CA GLN A 268 4.20 23.74 -11.01
C GLN A 268 3.31 24.89 -10.53
N LYS A 269 1.99 24.84 -10.79
CA LYS A 269 1.04 25.81 -10.22
C LYS A 269 0.99 25.71 -8.69
N LYS A 270 1.20 24.52 -8.12
CA LYS A 270 1.20 24.26 -6.68
C LYS A 270 2.60 24.40 -6.06
N ASN A 271 3.15 25.61 -6.09
CA ASN A 271 4.44 25.93 -5.47
C ASN A 271 5.60 25.00 -5.89
N GLY A 272 5.57 24.49 -7.13
CA GLY A 272 6.60 23.58 -7.63
C GLY A 272 6.55 22.17 -7.05
N ALA A 273 5.41 21.72 -6.53
CA ALA A 273 5.22 20.34 -6.10
C ALA A 273 5.56 19.36 -7.23
N THR A 274 6.19 18.23 -6.90
CA THR A 274 6.49 17.20 -7.91
C THR A 274 5.21 16.46 -8.33
N ALA A 275 5.22 15.81 -9.50
CA ALA A 275 4.09 14.98 -9.92
C ALA A 275 3.80 13.85 -8.91
N ALA A 276 4.83 13.31 -8.24
CA ALA A 276 4.64 12.33 -7.16
C ALA A 276 3.87 12.94 -5.99
N GLN A 277 4.23 14.16 -5.59
CA GLN A 277 3.57 14.85 -4.50
C GLN A 277 2.13 15.22 -4.84
N VAL A 278 1.85 15.66 -6.06
CA VAL A 278 0.48 15.91 -6.53
C VAL A 278 -0.36 14.63 -6.50
N CYS A 279 0.17 13.51 -7.00
CA CYS A 279 -0.52 12.21 -6.95
C CYS A 279 -0.91 11.81 -5.52
N LEU A 280 0.06 11.86 -4.60
CA LEU A 280 -0.13 11.43 -3.22
C LEU A 280 -1.06 12.38 -2.45
N ALA A 281 -0.91 13.69 -2.63
CA ALA A 281 -1.80 14.69 -2.04
C ALA A 281 -3.24 14.54 -2.55
N TRP A 282 -3.42 14.28 -3.85
CA TRP A 282 -4.74 14.05 -4.44
C TRP A 282 -5.41 12.79 -3.88
N LEU A 283 -4.67 11.68 -3.75
CA LEU A 283 -5.18 10.45 -3.13
C LEU A 283 -5.64 10.69 -1.69
N MET A 284 -4.80 11.36 -0.89
CA MET A 284 -5.16 11.70 0.49
C MET A 284 -6.38 12.63 0.54
N ALA A 285 -6.52 13.54 -0.42
CA ALA A 285 -7.66 14.46 -0.48
C ALA A 285 -8.99 13.79 -0.88
N GLN A 286 -8.99 12.53 -1.34
CA GLN A 286 -10.24 11.81 -1.63
C GLN A 286 -10.98 11.37 -0.36
N GLY A 287 -10.33 11.35 0.81
CA GLY A 287 -10.96 10.97 2.08
C GLY A 287 -9.97 10.85 3.23
N ASP A 288 -10.44 11.09 4.46
CA ASP A 288 -9.63 11.03 5.68
C ASP A 288 -9.24 9.60 6.09
N ASN A 289 -9.93 8.59 5.56
CA ASN A 289 -9.65 7.18 5.76
C ASN A 289 -8.65 6.60 4.74
N ILE A 290 -8.00 7.42 3.92
CA ILE A 290 -7.10 6.97 2.86
C ILE A 290 -5.64 7.10 3.28
N PHE A 291 -4.88 6.00 3.18
CA PHE A 291 -3.48 5.90 3.62
C PHE A 291 -2.60 5.30 2.50
N PRO A 292 -2.12 6.09 1.53
CA PRO A 292 -1.27 5.59 0.46
C PRO A 292 0.07 5.07 1.00
N ILE A 293 0.58 3.99 0.40
CA ILE A 293 1.86 3.35 0.79
C ILE A 293 2.89 3.38 -0.35
N PRO A 294 3.42 4.56 -0.74
CA PRO A 294 4.46 4.64 -1.76
C PRO A 294 5.72 3.86 -1.32
N GLY A 295 6.20 2.97 -2.18
CA GLY A 295 7.42 2.22 -1.97
C GLY A 295 8.62 2.82 -2.72
N THR A 296 9.80 2.78 -2.10
CA THR A 296 11.07 3.19 -2.70
C THR A 296 12.25 2.60 -1.93
N THR A 297 13.36 2.35 -2.62
CA THR A 297 14.66 1.99 -2.00
C THR A 297 15.60 3.19 -1.90
N ASN A 298 15.20 4.35 -2.41
CA ASN A 298 16.02 5.56 -2.43
C ASN A 298 15.52 6.56 -1.40
N VAL A 299 16.42 7.00 -0.51
CA VAL A 299 16.15 7.94 0.59
C VAL A 299 15.67 9.31 0.10
N GLY A 300 16.23 9.83 -0.99
CA GLY A 300 15.80 11.11 -1.57
C GLY A 300 14.36 11.05 -2.08
N ARG A 301 13.99 9.96 -2.78
CA ARG A 301 12.60 9.72 -3.21
C ARG A 301 11.66 9.48 -2.04
N LEU A 302 12.13 8.86 -0.97
CA LEU A 302 11.35 8.71 0.25
C LEU A 302 10.98 10.09 0.83
N GLN A 303 11.97 10.98 0.97
CA GLN A 303 11.75 12.33 1.46
C GLN A 303 10.85 13.16 0.54
N GLU A 304 11.02 13.02 -0.78
CA GLU A 304 10.12 13.63 -1.78
C GLU A 304 8.66 13.19 -1.55
N ASN A 305 8.43 11.88 -1.43
CA ASN A 305 7.10 11.29 -1.22
C ASN A 305 6.48 11.74 0.10
N LEU A 306 7.24 11.71 1.21
CA LEU A 306 6.78 12.20 2.50
C LEU A 306 6.47 13.70 2.48
N GLY A 307 7.14 14.46 1.61
CA GLY A 307 6.84 15.87 1.36
C GLY A 307 5.42 16.12 0.83
N ALA A 308 4.76 15.12 0.23
CA ALA A 308 3.39 15.25 -0.26
C ALA A 308 2.38 15.55 0.85
N ALA A 309 2.67 15.12 2.08
CA ALA A 309 1.93 15.47 3.29
C ALA A 309 1.84 16.99 3.53
N LYS A 310 2.76 17.78 2.98
CA LYS A 310 2.79 19.24 3.11
C LYS A 310 2.09 19.97 1.96
N VAL A 311 1.58 19.24 0.98
CA VAL A 311 0.90 19.80 -0.20
C VAL A 311 -0.61 19.89 0.09
N GLU A 312 -1.05 21.05 0.55
CA GLU A 312 -2.46 21.31 0.87
C GLU A 312 -3.24 21.71 -0.39
N LEU A 313 -3.98 20.78 -0.99
CA LEU A 313 -4.84 21.06 -2.14
C LEU A 313 -6.17 21.68 -1.69
N SER A 314 -6.55 22.79 -2.30
CA SER A 314 -7.90 23.38 -2.19
C SER A 314 -8.93 22.49 -2.87
N LYS A 315 -10.22 22.71 -2.57
CA LYS A 315 -11.31 21.94 -3.19
C LYS A 315 -11.33 22.10 -4.72
N GLU A 316 -10.99 23.29 -5.19
CA GLU A 316 -10.91 23.64 -6.60
C GLU A 316 -9.74 22.90 -7.28
N GLU A 317 -8.57 22.85 -6.64
CA GLU A 317 -7.41 22.12 -7.15
C GLU A 317 -7.66 20.60 -7.16
N VAL A 318 -8.29 20.05 -6.13
CA VAL A 318 -8.71 18.64 -6.10
C VAL A 318 -9.66 18.36 -7.28
N ALA A 319 -10.65 19.22 -7.52
CA ALA A 319 -11.57 19.06 -8.64
C ALA A 319 -10.88 19.18 -10.01
N GLU A 320 -9.89 20.08 -10.17
CA GLU A 320 -9.08 20.18 -11.39
C GLU A 320 -8.30 18.89 -11.65
N ILE A 321 -7.61 18.36 -10.63
CA ILE A 321 -6.87 17.09 -10.75
C ILE A 321 -7.82 15.93 -11.03
N THR A 322 -8.93 15.80 -10.30
CA THR A 322 -9.94 14.76 -10.50
C THR A 322 -10.49 14.79 -11.92
N LYS A 323 -10.72 15.98 -12.50
CA LYS A 323 -11.17 16.11 -13.89
C LYS A 323 -10.12 15.59 -14.88
N VAL A 324 -8.84 15.91 -14.67
CA VAL A 324 -7.74 15.37 -15.49
C VAL A 324 -7.74 13.84 -15.41
N VAL A 325 -7.77 13.29 -14.20
CA VAL A 325 -7.79 11.84 -13.95
C VAL A 325 -8.98 11.17 -14.64
N ALA A 326 -10.20 11.67 -14.44
CA ALA A 326 -11.41 11.09 -15.00
C ALA A 326 -11.47 11.17 -16.54
N SER A 327 -10.84 12.20 -17.13
CA SER A 327 -10.80 12.37 -18.58
C SER A 327 -9.68 11.58 -19.27
N PHE A 328 -8.72 11.06 -18.51
CA PHE A 328 -7.54 10.41 -19.06
C PHE A 328 -7.82 8.93 -19.37
N ASN A 329 -7.75 8.56 -20.65
CA ASN A 329 -7.89 7.16 -21.06
C ASN A 329 -6.52 6.45 -20.98
N VAL A 330 -6.29 5.71 -19.89
CA VAL A 330 -5.08 4.93 -19.69
C VAL A 330 -4.93 3.88 -20.78
N SER A 331 -3.73 3.76 -21.35
CA SER A 331 -3.46 2.84 -22.44
C SER A 331 -2.70 1.60 -21.96
N GLY A 332 -3.20 0.42 -22.32
CA GLY A 332 -2.62 -0.88 -21.96
C GLY A 332 -3.19 -1.44 -20.66
N GLU A 333 -3.26 -2.77 -20.58
CA GLU A 333 -3.81 -3.48 -19.43
C GLU A 333 -2.93 -3.37 -18.18
N ARG A 334 -3.58 -3.35 -17.01
CA ARG A 334 -2.91 -3.26 -15.69
C ARG A 334 -2.03 -4.49 -15.43
N TYR A 335 -2.53 -5.66 -15.81
CA TYR A 335 -1.88 -6.95 -15.68
C TYR A 335 -2.07 -7.79 -16.95
N PRO A 336 -1.15 -8.71 -17.27
CA PRO A 336 -1.41 -9.72 -18.31
C PRO A 336 -2.68 -10.49 -18.00
N ALA A 337 -3.43 -10.91 -19.03
CA ALA A 337 -4.73 -11.58 -18.88
C ALA A 337 -4.72 -12.78 -17.90
N ALA A 338 -3.60 -13.52 -17.83
CA ALA A 338 -3.42 -14.66 -16.91
C ALA A 338 -3.48 -14.28 -15.41
N PHE A 339 -3.27 -13.00 -15.07
CA PHE A 339 -3.30 -12.49 -13.68
C PHE A 339 -4.59 -11.74 -13.33
N ALA A 340 -5.43 -11.39 -14.32
CA ALA A 340 -6.61 -10.56 -14.12
C ALA A 340 -7.68 -11.26 -13.24
N GLY A 341 -7.86 -12.58 -13.37
CA GLY A 341 -8.87 -13.33 -12.62
C GLY A 341 -8.66 -13.39 -11.09
N ALA A 342 -7.48 -13.00 -10.60
CA ALA A 342 -7.12 -13.05 -9.17
C ALA A 342 -7.32 -11.70 -8.44
N LEU A 343 -7.90 -10.70 -9.10
CA LEU A 343 -8.06 -9.33 -8.58
C LEU A 343 -9.54 -8.98 -8.39
N ALA A 344 -9.81 -7.86 -7.70
CA ALA A 344 -11.18 -7.40 -7.45
C ALA A 344 -11.89 -6.93 -8.73
N PHE A 345 -11.13 -6.54 -9.76
CA PHE A 345 -11.59 -6.10 -11.07
C PHE A 345 -10.52 -6.25 -12.14
#